data_AF-N9QS65-F1
#
_entry.id   AF-N9QS65-F1
#
_cell.length_a   1.000
_cell.length_b   1.000
_cell.length_c   1.000
_cell.angle_alpha   90.00
_cell.angle_beta   90.00
_cell.angle_gamma   90.00
#
_symmetry.space_group_name_H-M   'P 1'
#
loop_
_entity.id
_entity.type
_entity.pdbx_description
1 polymer ?
#
loop_
_entity_poly.entity_id
_entity_poly.type
_entity_poly.pdbx_seq_one_letter_code
_entity_poly.pdbx_strand_id
1 'polypeptide(L)'
;MHKKIQADSASLKQLPTHDLIKAPLWLSFREDPAQSVYPLHGHAWGEFVYAFHGVMEVNINHINYVTPSPHGIWLPPNLEHRGLNRTAVSHGTLYVHESLCSQLPTQPGILLSAPLVTALFTHLKQLYQQDHPALENSVEYQRLLQVLLDQLQQAQLVSSYLPHSEHALLKQILD
;
A
#
# COMPACT_ATOMS: atom_id res chain seq x y z
N MET A 1 -7.22 -0.73 -40.91
CA MET A 1 -6.10 -0.03 -40.25
C MET A 1 -6.48 0.27 -38.81
N HIS A 2 -6.21 -0.66 -37.89
CA HIS A 2 -6.42 -0.43 -36.46
C HIS A 2 -5.11 0.10 -35.88
N LYS A 3 -5.06 1.39 -35.56
CA LYS A 3 -3.94 1.97 -34.81
C LYS A 3 -3.98 1.40 -33.40
N LYS A 4 -3.11 0.42 -33.11
CA LYS A 4 -2.69 0.09 -31.75
C LYS A 4 -2.23 1.40 -31.11
N ILE A 5 -2.90 1.83 -30.06
CA ILE A 5 -2.38 2.87 -29.15
C ILE A 5 -1.21 2.20 -28.44
N GLN A 6 -0.04 2.33 -29.04
CA GLN A 6 1.23 2.02 -28.40
C GLN A 6 1.43 3.13 -27.37
N ALA A 7 1.09 2.83 -26.11
CA ALA A 7 1.37 3.74 -25.01
C ALA A 7 2.86 4.07 -25.05
N ASP A 8 3.15 5.36 -25.11
CA ASP A 8 4.48 5.94 -25.15
C ASP A 8 5.32 5.35 -24.03
N SER A 9 6.38 4.61 -24.38
CA SER A 9 7.28 3.99 -23.42
C SER A 9 8.26 5.03 -22.89
N ALA A 10 7.75 6.01 -22.15
CA ALA A 10 8.60 6.76 -21.24
C ALA A 10 9.20 5.74 -20.25
N SER A 11 10.52 5.64 -20.18
CA SER A 11 11.21 4.73 -19.28
C SER A 11 10.84 5.08 -17.84
N LEU A 12 9.95 4.30 -17.23
CA LEU A 12 9.54 4.50 -15.84
C LEU A 12 10.76 4.47 -14.93
N LYS A 13 10.86 5.40 -13.99
CA LYS A 13 11.92 5.43 -12.98
C LYS A 13 11.77 4.23 -12.05
N GLN A 14 12.76 3.34 -12.01
CA GLN A 14 12.75 2.23 -11.07
C GLN A 14 13.03 2.69 -9.64
N LEU A 15 12.22 2.20 -8.70
CA LEU A 15 12.34 2.46 -7.28
C LEU A 15 12.91 1.23 -6.57
N PRO A 16 13.72 1.41 -5.51
CA PRO A 16 14.20 0.29 -4.71
C PRO A 16 13.05 -0.34 -3.90
N THR A 17 13.07 -1.67 -3.79
CA THR A 17 12.20 -2.48 -2.94
C THR A 17 12.81 -2.63 -1.54
N HIS A 18 11.99 -3.00 -0.55
CA HIS A 18 12.47 -3.25 0.81
C HIS A 18 12.36 -4.74 1.15
N ASP A 19 13.38 -5.51 0.79
CA ASP A 19 13.34 -6.96 0.95
C ASP A 19 13.96 -7.44 2.28
N LEU A 20 14.60 -6.54 3.06
CA LEU A 20 15.34 -6.85 4.28
C LEU A 20 14.55 -6.62 5.57
N ILE A 21 14.28 -7.69 6.34
CA ILE A 21 13.57 -7.65 7.63
C ILE A 21 14.35 -6.83 8.65
N LYS A 22 13.80 -5.68 9.05
CA LYS A 22 14.39 -4.81 10.09
C LYS A 22 13.83 -5.08 11.49
N ALA A 23 12.55 -5.42 11.58
CA ALA A 23 11.81 -5.66 12.81
C ALA A 23 10.51 -6.44 12.54
N PRO A 24 9.85 -7.03 13.55
CA PRO A 24 8.57 -7.72 13.38
C PRO A 24 7.46 -6.82 12.80
N LEU A 25 7.47 -5.55 13.20
CA LEU A 25 6.66 -4.48 12.62
C LEU A 25 7.60 -3.34 12.25
N TRP A 26 7.46 -2.81 11.04
CA TRP A 26 8.28 -1.70 10.57
C TRP A 26 7.46 -0.79 9.67
N LEU A 27 7.61 0.52 9.86
CA LEU A 27 6.90 1.52 9.07
C LEU A 27 7.92 2.31 8.24
N SER A 28 7.66 2.44 6.95
CA SER A 28 8.46 3.24 6.03
C SER A 28 7.60 4.33 5.40
N PHE A 29 8.17 5.52 5.22
CA PHE A 29 7.53 6.63 4.53
C PHE A 29 8.34 7.05 3.31
N ARG A 30 7.66 7.35 2.20
CA ARG A 30 8.32 7.71 0.94
C ARG A 30 7.54 8.78 0.19
N GLU A 31 8.31 9.61 -0.51
CA GLU A 31 7.84 10.56 -1.51
C GLU A 31 8.37 10.10 -2.86
N ASP A 32 7.51 9.47 -3.66
CA ASP A 32 7.89 8.91 -4.95
C ASP A 32 7.46 9.82 -6.11
N PRO A 33 8.32 10.01 -7.12
CA PRO A 33 7.99 10.84 -8.26
C PRO A 33 6.95 10.19 -9.18
N ALA A 34 6.30 11.00 -10.00
CA ALA A 34 5.48 10.51 -11.10
C ALA A 34 6.28 9.64 -12.07
N GLN A 35 5.58 8.78 -12.81
CA GLN A 35 6.19 7.87 -13.80
C GLN A 35 7.29 7.00 -13.18
N SER A 36 7.01 6.46 -12.00
CA SER A 36 7.92 5.57 -11.28
C SER A 36 7.31 4.20 -11.01
N VAL A 37 8.16 3.21 -10.77
CA VAL A 37 7.77 1.81 -10.68
C VAL A 37 8.60 1.06 -9.65
N TYR A 38 7.91 0.32 -8.80
CA TYR A 38 8.49 -0.80 -8.06
C TYR A 38 8.49 -2.00 -9.00
N PRO A 39 9.64 -2.57 -9.39
CA PRO A 39 9.70 -3.76 -10.23
C PRO A 39 8.90 -4.94 -9.65
N LEU A 40 8.66 -5.97 -10.46
CA LEU A 40 8.05 -7.20 -9.96
C LEU A 40 8.98 -7.79 -8.89
N HIS A 41 8.44 -8.00 -7.70
CA HIS A 41 9.17 -8.57 -6.56
C HIS A 41 8.19 -9.27 -5.62
N GLY A 42 8.74 -10.06 -4.71
CA GLY A 42 7.99 -10.69 -3.62
C GLY A 42 8.91 -10.88 -2.43
N HIS A 43 8.34 -10.85 -1.22
CA HIS A 43 9.08 -10.94 0.03
C HIS A 43 8.25 -11.62 1.11
N ALA A 44 8.91 -12.10 2.16
CA ALA A 44 8.27 -12.85 3.26
C ALA A 44 7.34 -12.01 4.16
N TRP A 45 7.13 -10.73 3.87
CA TRP A 45 6.37 -9.81 4.72
C TRP A 45 5.00 -9.56 4.12
N GLY A 46 4.03 -9.34 4.98
CA GLY A 46 2.80 -8.67 4.57
C GLY A 46 3.03 -7.16 4.49
N GLU A 47 2.38 -6.49 3.54
CA GLU A 47 2.44 -5.05 3.38
C GLU A 47 1.05 -4.44 3.45
N PHE A 48 0.90 -3.41 4.28
CA PHE A 48 -0.22 -2.49 4.20
C PHE A 48 0.26 -1.15 3.67
N VAL A 49 -0.12 -0.83 2.44
CA VAL A 49 0.28 0.38 1.73
C VAL A 49 -0.81 1.44 1.85
N TYR A 50 -0.47 2.59 2.41
CA TYR A 50 -1.37 3.72 2.64
C TYR A 50 -0.88 4.97 1.91
N ALA A 51 -1.71 5.53 1.01
CA ALA A 51 -1.42 6.77 0.32
C ALA A 51 -1.94 7.99 1.10
N PHE A 52 -1.05 8.93 1.41
CA PHE A 52 -1.41 10.26 1.94
C PHE A 52 -1.89 11.18 0.83
N HIS A 53 -1.18 11.17 -0.30
CA HIS A 53 -1.46 11.98 -1.48
C HIS A 53 -1.10 11.21 -2.75
N GLY A 54 -1.86 11.46 -3.82
CA GLY A 54 -1.72 10.71 -5.07
C GLY A 54 -2.38 9.33 -4.99
N VAL A 55 -2.16 8.53 -6.03
CA VAL A 55 -2.75 7.20 -6.18
C VAL A 55 -1.65 6.21 -6.54
N MET A 56 -1.57 5.12 -5.78
CA MET A 56 -0.69 4.00 -6.09
C MET A 56 -1.50 2.87 -6.76
N GLU A 57 -0.98 2.37 -7.87
CA GLU A 57 -1.52 1.20 -8.57
C GLU A 57 -0.63 -0.01 -8.25
N VAL A 58 -1.21 -1.08 -7.68
CA VAL A 58 -0.48 -2.33 -7.40
C VAL A 58 -1.01 -3.41 -8.33
N ASN A 59 -0.13 -3.94 -9.19
CA ASN A 59 -0.45 -5.05 -10.07
C ASN A 59 -0.10 -6.38 -9.39
N ILE A 60 -1.07 -7.29 -9.38
CA ILE A 60 -0.95 -8.65 -8.82
C ILE A 60 -1.61 -9.59 -9.81
N ASN A 61 -0.87 -10.55 -10.38
CA ASN A 61 -1.41 -11.52 -11.35
C ASN A 61 -2.28 -10.89 -12.46
N HIS A 62 -1.84 -9.76 -13.02
CA HIS A 62 -2.55 -8.97 -14.04
C HIS A 62 -3.80 -8.20 -13.56
N ILE A 63 -4.14 -8.26 -12.27
CA ILE A 63 -5.20 -7.44 -11.66
C ILE A 63 -4.57 -6.19 -11.07
N ASN A 64 -5.12 -5.02 -11.40
CA ASN A 64 -4.70 -3.75 -10.85
C ASN A 64 -5.54 -3.38 -9.63
N TYR A 65 -4.90 -3.25 -8.48
CA TYR A 65 -5.47 -2.72 -7.27
C TYR A 65 -5.16 -1.23 -7.19
N VAL A 66 -6.22 -0.44 -7.01
CA VAL A 66 -6.12 1.00 -6.82
C VAL A 66 -6.97 1.35 -5.62
N THR A 67 -6.37 1.97 -4.61
CA THR A 67 -7.09 2.40 -3.41
C THR A 67 -7.09 3.93 -3.32
N PRO A 68 -8.25 4.57 -3.13
CA PRO A 68 -8.29 5.94 -2.68
C PRO A 68 -8.08 6.02 -1.16
N SER A 69 -7.50 7.14 -0.73
CA SER A 69 -7.54 7.53 0.68
C SER A 69 -9.01 7.60 1.15
N PRO A 70 -9.35 7.11 2.36
CA PRO A 70 -8.47 6.74 3.46
C PRO A 70 -8.13 5.25 3.58
N HIS A 71 -8.38 4.45 2.54
CA HIS A 71 -8.15 2.99 2.59
C HIS A 71 -6.78 2.61 2.03
N GLY A 72 -6.27 1.45 2.46
CA GLY A 72 -4.96 0.94 2.03
C GLY A 72 -5.05 -0.42 1.35
N ILE A 73 -4.04 -0.73 0.55
CA ILE A 73 -3.89 -2.04 -0.08
C ILE A 73 -3.15 -2.95 0.89
N TRP A 74 -3.71 -4.14 1.12
CA TRP A 74 -3.07 -5.24 1.82
C TRP A 74 -2.51 -6.24 0.81
N LEU A 75 -1.24 -6.61 1.02
CA LEU A 75 -0.51 -7.64 0.29
C LEU A 75 -0.06 -8.70 1.30
N PRO A 76 -0.54 -9.94 1.24
CA PRO A 76 -0.08 -11.00 2.14
C PRO A 76 1.39 -11.39 1.84
N PRO A 77 2.06 -12.06 2.81
CA PRO A 77 3.40 -12.60 2.62
C PRO A 77 3.57 -13.45 1.36
N ASN A 78 4.76 -13.38 0.77
CA ASN A 78 5.21 -14.17 -0.39
C ASN A 78 4.39 -13.94 -1.67
N LEU A 79 3.67 -12.83 -1.76
CA LEU A 79 2.93 -12.44 -2.94
C LEU A 79 3.81 -11.61 -3.89
N GLU A 80 3.99 -12.11 -5.11
CA GLU A 80 4.62 -11.31 -6.16
C GLU A 80 3.70 -10.18 -6.61
N HIS A 81 4.23 -8.97 -6.64
CA HIS A 81 3.48 -7.78 -7.03
C HIS A 81 4.40 -6.71 -7.62
N ARG A 82 3.78 -5.73 -8.28
CA ARG A 82 4.47 -4.60 -8.91
C ARG A 82 3.72 -3.30 -8.61
N GLY A 83 4.40 -2.28 -8.09
CA GLY A 83 3.81 -0.96 -7.84
C GLY A 83 4.07 0.00 -9.00
N LEU A 84 3.05 0.76 -9.43
CA LEU A 84 3.13 1.78 -10.47
C LEU A 84 2.58 3.12 -9.95
N ASN A 85 3.38 4.17 -10.09
CA ASN A 85 3.01 5.54 -9.74
C ASN A 85 2.89 6.36 -11.03
N ARG A 86 1.66 6.60 -11.49
CA ARG A 86 1.40 7.45 -12.67
C ARG A 86 1.63 8.93 -12.37
N THR A 87 1.23 9.36 -11.18
CA THR A 87 1.47 10.69 -10.61
C THR A 87 2.47 10.59 -9.46
N ALA A 88 2.93 11.73 -8.93
CA ALA A 88 3.69 11.71 -7.68
C ALA A 88 2.81 11.16 -6.55
N VAL A 89 3.41 10.40 -5.64
CA VAL A 89 2.71 9.72 -4.54
C VAL A 89 3.49 9.90 -3.25
N SER A 90 2.77 10.33 -2.22
CA SER A 90 3.23 10.33 -0.84
C SER A 90 2.57 9.15 -0.14
N HIS A 91 3.34 8.20 0.36
CA HIS A 91 2.79 7.00 0.99
C HIS A 91 3.58 6.54 2.22
N GLY A 92 2.93 5.74 3.04
CA GLY A 92 3.55 4.94 4.09
C GLY A 92 3.21 3.48 3.90
N THR A 93 4.16 2.61 4.18
CA THR A 93 3.96 1.16 4.15
C THR A 93 4.26 0.60 5.53
N LEU A 94 3.25 -0.04 6.13
CA LEU A 94 3.45 -0.89 7.30
C LEU A 94 3.82 -2.28 6.80
N TYR A 95 5.02 -2.69 7.13
CA TYR A 95 5.51 -4.04 6.90
C TYR A 95 5.26 -4.90 8.13
N VAL A 96 4.70 -6.09 7.92
CA VAL A 96 4.30 -7.03 8.96
C VAL A 96 5.01 -8.35 8.73
N HIS A 97 5.81 -8.78 9.70
CA HIS A 97 6.46 -10.08 9.65
C HIS A 97 5.41 -11.21 9.56
N GLU A 98 5.70 -12.28 8.81
CA GLU A 98 4.75 -13.38 8.58
C GLU A 98 4.17 -13.99 9.87
N SER A 99 4.96 -14.04 10.95
CA SER A 99 4.53 -14.57 12.24
C SER A 99 3.39 -13.77 12.90
N LEU A 100 3.17 -12.53 12.46
CA LEU A 100 2.10 -11.64 12.94
C LEU A 100 0.90 -11.57 11.97
N CYS A 101 0.98 -12.26 10.83
CA CYS A 101 -0.06 -12.21 9.79
C CYS A 101 -1.18 -13.24 9.99
N SER A 102 -1.17 -14.04 11.06
CA SER A 102 -2.13 -15.14 11.26
C SER A 102 -3.59 -14.70 11.35
N GLN A 103 -3.85 -13.46 11.78
CA GLN A 103 -5.18 -12.85 11.85
C GLN A 103 -5.44 -11.84 10.72
N LEU A 104 -4.48 -11.64 9.81
CA LEU A 104 -4.66 -10.80 8.63
C LEU A 104 -5.18 -11.64 7.46
N PRO A 105 -5.81 -11.02 6.44
CA PRO A 105 -6.30 -11.77 5.30
C PRO A 105 -5.18 -12.46 4.53
N THR A 106 -5.44 -13.68 4.07
CA THR A 106 -4.51 -14.46 3.23
C THR A 106 -4.59 -14.10 1.75
N GLN A 107 -5.53 -13.23 1.37
CA GLN A 107 -5.73 -12.75 0.01
C GLN A 107 -5.37 -11.26 -0.07
N PRO A 108 -4.81 -10.79 -1.20
CA PRO A 108 -4.61 -9.37 -1.41
C PRO A 108 -5.95 -8.65 -1.60
N GLY A 109 -5.96 -7.36 -1.25
CA GLY A 109 -7.13 -6.53 -1.48
C GLY A 109 -7.01 -5.20 -0.78
N ILE A 110 -8.13 -4.51 -0.67
CA ILE A 110 -8.22 -3.22 0.00
C ILE A 110 -8.81 -3.46 1.38
N LEU A 111 -8.11 -2.99 2.42
CA LEU A 111 -8.66 -2.99 3.76
C LEU A 111 -9.40 -1.67 3.99
N LEU A 112 -10.70 -1.80 4.28
CA LEU A 112 -11.54 -0.67 4.71
C LEU A 112 -11.15 -0.28 6.13
N SER A 113 -10.07 0.49 6.23
CA SER A 113 -9.46 0.95 7.48
C SER A 113 -10.37 1.91 8.25
N ALA A 114 -10.34 1.78 9.58
CA ALA A 114 -10.95 2.74 10.49
C ALA A 114 -10.24 4.11 10.43
N PRO A 115 -10.93 5.23 10.75
CA PRO A 115 -10.31 6.57 10.78
C PRO A 115 -9.06 6.67 11.66
N LEU A 116 -8.96 5.82 12.68
CA LEU A 116 -7.79 5.73 13.56
C LEU A 116 -6.51 5.36 12.79
N VAL A 117 -6.59 4.52 11.75
CA VAL A 117 -5.44 4.14 10.92
C VAL A 117 -4.85 5.39 10.25
N THR A 118 -5.69 6.21 9.62
CA THR A 118 -5.27 7.48 9.01
C THR A 118 -4.63 8.43 10.03
N ALA A 119 -5.22 8.54 11.23
CA ALA A 119 -4.67 9.38 12.29
C ALA A 119 -3.28 8.89 12.75
N LEU A 120 -3.12 7.59 12.93
CA LEU A 120 -1.84 6.96 13.32
C LEU A 120 -0.77 7.13 12.24
N PHE A 121 -1.09 6.86 10.97
CA PHE A 121 -0.16 7.08 9.86
C PHE A 121 0.28 8.55 9.77
N THR A 122 -0.64 9.49 9.95
CA THR A 122 -0.34 10.93 9.92
C THR A 122 0.56 11.33 11.09
N HIS A 123 0.23 10.89 12.30
CA HIS A 123 1.01 11.15 13.50
C HIS A 123 2.43 10.56 13.39
N LEU A 124 2.54 9.30 12.99
CA LEU A 124 3.83 8.62 12.84
C LEU A 124 4.68 9.25 11.72
N LYS A 125 4.05 9.74 10.63
CA LYS A 125 4.76 10.49 9.58
C LYS A 125 5.35 11.79 10.14
N GLN A 126 4.61 12.52 10.97
CA GLN A 126 5.10 13.74 11.60
C GLN A 126 6.29 13.47 12.53
N LEU A 127 6.22 12.41 13.33
CA LEU A 127 7.33 12.00 14.20
C LEU A 127 8.56 11.59 13.37
N TYR A 128 8.38 10.86 12.28
CA TYR A 128 9.46 10.48 11.36
C TYR A 128 10.16 11.71 10.75
N GLN A 129 9.39 12.73 10.34
CA GLN A 129 9.93 13.96 9.76
C GLN A 129 10.70 14.84 10.75
N GLN A 130 10.47 14.68 12.06
CA GLN A 130 11.19 15.39 13.10
C GLN A 130 12.57 14.78 13.40
N ASP A 131 12.95 13.69 12.71
CA ASP A 131 14.26 13.03 12.78
C ASP A 131 14.71 12.72 14.23
N HIS A 132 13.81 12.12 15.01
CA HIS A 132 14.09 11.73 16.40
C HIS A 132 14.94 10.45 16.41
N PRO A 133 16.23 10.51 16.80
CA PRO A 133 17.20 9.42 16.60
C PRO A 133 16.94 8.13 17.40
N ALA A 134 15.92 8.12 18.26
CA ALA A 134 15.52 6.97 19.06
C ALA A 134 14.04 6.57 18.88
N LEU A 135 13.34 7.17 17.92
CA LEU A 135 11.89 6.96 17.74
C LEU A 135 11.56 5.48 17.53
N GLU A 136 12.24 4.82 16.58
CA GLU A 136 11.98 3.42 16.23
C GLU A 136 12.26 2.46 17.41
N ASN A 137 13.13 2.84 18.34
CA ASN A 137 13.46 2.07 19.54
C ASN A 137 12.57 2.41 20.75
N SER A 138 11.69 3.41 20.62
CA SER A 138 10.84 3.82 21.73
C SER A 138 9.67 2.84 21.92
N VAL A 139 9.36 2.54 23.19
CA VAL A 139 8.23 1.67 23.55
C VAL A 139 6.90 2.26 23.06
N GLU A 140 6.77 3.58 23.07
CA GLU A 140 5.59 4.28 22.56
C GLU A 140 5.38 4.02 21.07
N TYR A 141 6.41 4.21 20.25
CA TYR A 141 6.34 3.95 18.81
C TYR A 141 5.94 2.49 18.51
N GLN A 142 6.54 1.53 19.21
CA GLN A 142 6.22 0.11 19.04
C GLN A 142 4.76 -0.20 19.41
N ARG A 143 4.21 0.44 20.46
CA ARG A 143 2.79 0.32 20.82
C ARG A 143 1.88 0.90 19.74
N LEU A 144 2.25 2.02 19.13
CA LEU A 144 1.47 2.61 18.03
C LEU A 144 1.44 1.69 16.80
N LEU A 145 2.56 1.04 16.46
CA LEU A 145 2.58 0.04 15.39
C LEU A 145 1.71 -1.18 15.73
N GLN A 146 1.69 -1.62 16.98
CA GLN A 146 0.80 -2.70 17.41
C GLN A 146 -0.67 -2.30 17.30
N VAL A 147 -1.04 -1.07 17.69
CA VAL A 147 -2.41 -0.57 17.51
C VAL A 147 -2.78 -0.55 16.02
N LEU A 148 -1.87 -0.12 15.14
CA LEU A 148 -2.10 -0.21 13.69
C LEU A 148 -2.40 -1.64 13.25
N LEU A 149 -1.58 -2.61 13.66
CA LEU A 149 -1.80 -4.02 13.36
C LEU A 149 -3.18 -4.49 13.84
N ASP A 150 -3.55 -4.18 15.08
CA ASP A 150 -4.85 -4.56 15.65
C ASP A 150 -6.01 -3.97 14.83
N GLN A 151 -5.90 -2.72 14.36
CA GLN A 151 -6.92 -2.11 13.50
C GLN A 151 -7.03 -2.80 12.13
N LEU A 152 -5.90 -3.22 11.54
CA LEU A 152 -5.91 -3.92 10.25
C LEU A 152 -6.52 -5.32 10.36
N GLN A 153 -6.32 -6.02 11.47
CA GLN A 153 -6.93 -7.33 11.74
C GLN A 153 -8.46 -7.26 11.83
N GLN A 154 -9.01 -6.11 12.22
CA GLN A 154 -10.46 -5.87 12.29
C GLN A 154 -11.03 -5.27 11.01
N ALA A 155 -10.19 -4.87 10.06
CA ALA A 155 -10.63 -4.19 8.84
C ALA A 155 -11.28 -5.18 7.86
N GLN A 156 -12.34 -4.71 7.19
CA GLN A 156 -12.99 -5.50 6.14
C GLN A 156 -12.11 -5.53 4.88
N LEU A 157 -11.82 -6.72 4.37
CA LEU A 157 -11.19 -6.91 3.06
C LEU A 157 -12.23 -6.78 1.94
N VAL A 158 -11.92 -5.98 0.93
CA VAL A 158 -12.65 -5.93 -0.35
C VAL A 158 -11.69 -6.16 -1.53
N SER A 159 -12.15 -6.87 -2.56
CA SER A 159 -11.32 -7.28 -3.69
C SER A 159 -11.03 -6.18 -4.71
N SER A 160 -11.84 -5.11 -4.74
CA SER A 160 -11.64 -3.95 -5.59
C SER A 160 -12.42 -2.75 -5.04
N TYR A 161 -11.90 -1.54 -5.24
CA TYR A 161 -12.62 -0.29 -4.93
C TYR A 161 -13.36 0.27 -6.14
N LEU A 162 -13.32 -0.35 -7.32
CA LEU A 162 -14.24 0.05 -8.38
C LEU A 162 -15.66 -0.22 -7.87
N PRO A 163 -16.47 0.82 -7.60
CA PRO A 163 -17.83 0.59 -7.15
C PRO A 163 -18.53 -0.18 -8.26
N HIS A 164 -18.92 -1.43 -8.01
CA HIS A 164 -19.80 -2.11 -8.96
C HIS A 164 -21.11 -1.32 -9.01
N SER A 165 -21.45 -0.86 -10.21
CA SER A 165 -22.67 -0.11 -10.45
C SER A 165 -23.53 -0.87 -11.46
N GLU A 166 -24.75 -1.21 -11.06
CA GLU A 166 -25.77 -1.71 -11.99
C GLU A 166 -26.35 -0.59 -12.88
N HIS A 167 -25.87 0.65 -12.71
CA HIS A 167 -26.29 1.76 -13.55
C HIS A 167 -25.68 1.61 -14.95
N ALA A 168 -26.55 1.48 -15.96
CA ALA A 168 -26.18 1.13 -17.34
C ALA A 168 -25.07 2.01 -17.94
N LEU A 169 -25.03 3.30 -17.57
CA LEU A 169 -24.01 4.23 -18.06
C LEU A 169 -22.64 4.08 -17.35
N LEU A 170 -22.65 3.70 -16.08
CA LEU A 170 -21.43 3.58 -15.28
C LEU A 170 -20.79 2.20 -15.48
N LYS A 171 -21.59 1.15 -15.70
CA LYS A 171 -21.11 -0.18 -16.04
C LYS A 171 -20.14 -0.17 -17.24
N GLN A 172 -20.46 0.61 -18.27
CA GLN A 172 -19.61 0.76 -19.47
C GLN A 172 -18.26 1.44 -19.23
N ILE A 173 -18.09 2.15 -18.10
CA ILE A 173 -16.86 2.85 -17.72
C ILE A 173 -16.03 2.00 -16.74
N LEU A 174 -16.67 1.06 -16.05
CA LEU A 174 -16.09 0.22 -15.00
C LEU A 174 -15.62 -1.16 -15.52
N ASP A 175 -16.06 -1.57 -16.72
CA ASP A 175 -15.62 -2.76 -17.48
C ASP A 175 -14.40 -2.45 -18.38
#